data_AF-A0A3D1VC82-F1
#
_entry.id   AF-A0A3D1VC82-F1
#
_cell.length_a   1.000
_cell.length_b   1.000
_cell.length_c   1.000
_cell.angle_alpha   90.00
_cell.angle_beta   90.00
_cell.angle_gamma   90.00
#
_symmetry.space_group_name_H-M   'P 1'
#
loop_
_entity.id
_entity.type
_entity.pdbx_description
1 polymer ?
#
loop_
_entity_poly.entity_id
_entity_poly.type
_entity_poly.pdbx_seq_one_letter_code
_entity_poly.pdbx_strand_id
1 'polypeptide(L)'
;MSLTAAYGGEKWSQRANDMRADMPGHWGDWGSGSEVGRLRSVLLRRPGSELDDIVDFDAVQMRADLNPDLARAQHDAMADAYEA
;
A
#
# COMPACT_ATOMS: atom_id res chain seq x y z
N MET A 1 -18.60 -0.89 -39.87
CA MET A 1 -18.48 -1.41 -38.49
C MET A 1 -18.84 -0.28 -37.55
N SER A 2 -19.80 -0.48 -36.65
CA SER A 2 -20.10 0.51 -35.61
C SER A 2 -19.06 0.37 -34.49
N LEU A 3 -18.56 1.50 -33.99
CA LEU A 3 -17.64 1.51 -32.85
C LEU A 3 -18.38 0.99 -31.62
N THR A 4 -17.72 0.18 -30.79
CA THR A 4 -18.30 -0.23 -29.50
C THR A 4 -18.22 0.93 -28.50
N ALA A 5 -18.97 0.85 -27.41
CA ALA A 5 -18.95 1.87 -26.36
C ALA A 5 -17.53 2.14 -25.84
N ALA A 6 -16.67 1.12 -25.73
CA ALA A 6 -15.29 1.27 -25.27
C ALA A 6 -14.42 2.17 -26.19
N TYR A 7 -14.84 2.38 -27.44
CA TYR A 7 -14.15 3.19 -28.43
C TYR A 7 -14.99 4.38 -28.92
N GLY A 8 -15.93 4.89 -28.10
CA GLY A 8 -16.72 6.08 -28.41
C GLY A 8 -17.97 5.83 -29.27
N GLY A 9 -18.48 4.60 -29.31
CA GLY A 9 -19.78 4.28 -29.92
C GLY A 9 -20.98 4.86 -29.16
N GLU A 10 -22.19 4.68 -29.68
CA GLU A 10 -23.44 5.34 -29.19
C GLU A 10 -23.77 5.16 -27.69
N LYS A 11 -23.26 4.10 -27.05
CA LYS A 11 -23.45 3.83 -25.61
C LYS A 11 -22.31 4.38 -24.74
N TRP A 12 -21.34 5.06 -25.33
CA TRP A 12 -20.27 5.71 -24.58
C TRP A 12 -20.83 6.91 -23.82
N SER A 13 -20.45 7.02 -22.55
CA SER A 13 -20.74 8.19 -21.72
C SER A 13 -19.44 8.72 -21.15
N GLN A 14 -19.27 10.04 -21.21
CA GLN A 14 -18.11 10.70 -20.65
C GLN A 14 -18.12 10.61 -19.12
N ARG A 15 -16.95 10.46 -18.51
CA ARG A 15 -16.78 10.78 -17.08
C ARG A 15 -16.80 12.29 -16.93
N ALA A 16 -17.81 12.80 -16.21
CA ALA A 16 -17.97 14.23 -15.96
C ALA A 16 -17.15 14.72 -14.76
N ASN A 17 -16.83 13.80 -13.85
CA ASN A 17 -16.04 14.09 -12.66
C ASN A 17 -14.55 13.95 -12.95
N ASP A 18 -13.74 14.74 -12.24
CA ASP A 18 -12.31 14.47 -12.16
C ASP A 18 -12.03 13.30 -11.23
N MET A 19 -10.81 12.77 -11.30
CA MET A 19 -10.38 11.64 -10.49
C MET A 19 -10.53 11.90 -8.98
N ARG A 20 -10.34 13.14 -8.51
CA ARG A 20 -10.42 13.49 -7.09
C ARG A 20 -11.88 13.45 -6.61
N ALA A 21 -12.81 13.92 -7.44
CA ALA A 21 -14.24 13.91 -7.16
C ALA A 21 -14.83 12.49 -7.16
N ASP A 22 -14.34 11.60 -8.02
CA ASP A 22 -14.75 10.18 -8.03
C ASP A 22 -14.14 9.38 -6.87
N MET A 23 -13.08 9.90 -6.25
CA MET A 23 -12.27 9.13 -5.30
C MET A 23 -13.07 8.61 -4.08
N PRO A 24 -13.90 9.43 -3.43
CA PRO A 24 -14.70 9.00 -2.29
C PRO A 24 -15.71 7.89 -2.62
N GLY A 25 -16.27 7.90 -3.83
CA GLY A 25 -17.30 6.94 -4.24
C GLY A 25 -16.76 5.53 -4.52
N HIS A 26 -15.50 5.43 -4.92
CA HIS A 26 -14.88 4.15 -5.28
C HIS A 26 -13.91 3.63 -4.21
N TRP A 27 -13.15 4.52 -3.58
CA TRP A 27 -12.07 4.15 -2.67
C TRP A 27 -12.25 4.71 -1.25
N GLY A 28 -13.23 5.59 -1.00
CA GLY A 28 -13.42 6.26 0.27
C GLY A 28 -12.53 7.49 0.44
N ASP A 29 -12.42 8.01 1.66
CA ASP A 29 -11.62 9.22 1.97
C ASP A 29 -10.14 8.91 2.19
N TRP A 30 -9.59 7.98 1.40
CA TRP A 30 -8.22 7.49 1.52
C TRP A 30 -7.48 7.63 0.19
N GLY A 31 -6.20 7.95 0.26
CA GLY A 31 -5.34 8.02 -0.92
C GLY A 31 -3.94 8.54 -0.59
N SER A 32 -2.99 8.25 -1.46
CA SER A 32 -1.66 8.87 -1.45
C SER A 32 -1.55 9.79 -2.67
N GLY A 33 -1.36 11.09 -2.42
CA GLY A 33 -1.21 12.10 -3.47
C GLY A 33 0.22 12.64 -3.60
N SER A 34 1.14 12.21 -2.72
CA SER A 34 2.53 12.67 -2.68
C SER A 34 3.36 11.73 -1.79
N GLU A 35 4.62 11.52 -2.16
CA GLU A 35 5.60 10.78 -1.36
C GLU A 35 6.29 11.63 -0.28
N VAL A 36 6.07 12.96 -0.28
CA VAL A 36 6.74 13.90 0.64
C VAL A 36 5.76 14.82 1.39
N GLY A 37 4.47 14.70 1.08
CA GLY A 37 3.42 15.44 1.77
C GLY A 37 3.22 14.95 3.20
N ARG A 38 2.38 15.66 3.96
CA ARG A 38 2.02 15.23 5.31
C ARG A 38 1.33 13.87 5.27
N LEU A 39 1.94 12.88 5.90
CA LEU A 39 1.35 11.56 6.12
C LEU A 39 0.20 11.67 7.12
N ARG A 40 -0.96 11.09 6.80
CA ARG A 40 -2.17 11.13 7.63
C ARG A 40 -2.47 9.81 8.31
N SER A 41 -2.21 8.71 7.60
CA SER A 41 -2.39 7.34 8.07
C SER A 41 -1.33 6.47 7.39
N VAL A 42 -0.83 5.46 8.11
CA VAL A 42 0.09 4.45 7.59
C VAL A 42 -0.33 3.08 8.10
N LEU A 43 -0.16 2.06 7.28
CA LEU A 43 -0.35 0.67 7.68
C LEU A 43 1.02 0.01 7.83
N LEU A 44 1.32 -0.44 9.04
CA LEU A 44 2.53 -1.21 9.35
C LEU A 44 2.15 -2.64 9.68
N ARG A 45 3.02 -3.60 9.34
CA ARG A 45 2.87 -5.00 9.75
C ARG A 45 4.10 -5.40 10.55
N ARG A 46 3.92 -5.42 11.87
CA ARG A 46 4.95 -5.90 12.79
C ARG A 46 5.32 -7.35 12.44
N PRO A 47 6.61 -7.68 12.29
CA PRO A 47 7.04 -9.07 12.11
C PRO A 47 6.57 -9.94 13.27
N GLY A 48 5.93 -11.05 12.96
CA GLY A 48 5.42 -12.02 13.94
C GLY A 48 6.36 -13.20 14.15
N SER A 49 5.78 -14.36 14.46
CA SER A 49 6.50 -15.62 14.65
C SER A 49 7.00 -16.22 13.33
N GLU A 50 6.54 -15.72 12.18
CA GLU A 50 7.01 -16.17 10.86
C GLU A 50 8.53 -16.03 10.69
N LEU A 51 9.17 -15.13 11.44
CA LEU A 51 10.63 -14.97 11.42
C LEU A 51 11.35 -16.10 12.15
N ASP A 52 10.70 -16.74 13.13
CA ASP A 52 11.31 -17.77 13.97
C ASP A 52 11.38 -19.12 13.22
N ASP A 53 10.56 -19.29 12.17
CA ASP A 53 10.49 -20.49 11.33
C ASP A 53 11.45 -20.47 10.12
N ILE A 54 12.21 -19.39 9.94
CA ILE A 54 13.14 -19.24 8.79
C ILE A 54 14.40 -20.05 9.05
N VAL A 55 14.61 -21.09 8.23
CA VAL A 55 15.80 -21.95 8.29
C VAL A 55 16.86 -21.55 7.26
N ASP A 56 16.42 -21.09 6.10
CA ASP A 56 17.27 -20.66 4.99
C ASP A 56 16.85 -19.26 4.54
N PHE A 57 17.64 -18.26 4.95
CA PHE A 57 17.39 -16.85 4.67
C PHE A 57 17.49 -16.53 3.17
N ASP A 58 18.39 -17.18 2.43
CA ASP A 58 18.55 -16.96 0.99
C ASP A 58 17.34 -17.49 0.21
N ALA A 59 16.84 -18.68 0.59
CA ALA A 59 15.66 -19.28 0.00
C ALA A 59 14.39 -18.40 0.14
N VAL A 60 14.27 -17.64 1.24
CA VAL A 60 13.16 -16.70 1.48
C VAL A 60 13.47 -15.26 1.03
N GLN A 61 14.49 -15.07 0.19
CA GLN A 61 14.84 -13.77 -0.41
C GLN A 61 15.33 -12.73 0.62
N MET A 62 15.98 -13.16 1.69
CA MET A 62 16.63 -12.26 2.66
C MET A 62 18.13 -12.16 2.37
N ARG A 63 18.63 -10.91 2.38
CA ARG A 63 20.04 -10.60 2.07
C ARG A 63 21.04 -11.19 3.07
N ALA A 64 20.62 -11.41 4.31
CA ALA A 64 21.44 -11.92 5.40
C ALA A 64 20.55 -12.48 6.51
N ASP A 65 21.17 -13.28 7.37
CA ASP A 65 20.59 -13.76 8.61
C ASP A 65 20.10 -12.59 9.47
N LEU A 66 18.99 -12.82 10.15
CA LEU A 66 18.29 -11.81 10.94
C LEU A 66 18.08 -12.32 12.36
N ASN A 67 18.23 -11.45 13.36
CA ASN A 67 17.75 -11.69 14.71
C ASN A 67 16.26 -11.26 14.81
N PRO A 68 15.31 -12.19 15.03
CA PRO A 68 13.89 -11.87 15.07
C PRO A 68 13.49 -10.89 16.17
N ASP A 69 14.07 -11.00 17.37
CA ASP A 69 13.77 -10.11 18.49
C ASP A 69 14.24 -8.69 18.22
N LEU A 70 15.44 -8.54 17.65
CA LEU A 70 15.96 -7.24 17.26
C LEU A 70 15.11 -6.60 16.17
N ALA A 71 14.70 -7.36 15.16
CA ALA A 71 13.85 -6.87 14.07
C ALA A 71 12.49 -6.36 14.60
N ARG A 72 11.89 -7.10 15.53
CA ARG A 72 10.65 -6.71 16.22
C ARG A 72 10.83 -5.42 17.01
N ALA A 73 11.88 -5.32 17.82
CA ALA A 73 12.17 -4.12 18.61
C ALA A 73 12.44 -2.87 17.73
N GLN A 74 13.15 -3.04 16.61
CA GLN A 74 13.38 -1.95 15.66
C GLN A 74 12.10 -1.52 14.94
N HIS A 75 11.23 -2.47 14.59
CA HIS A 75 9.93 -2.16 14.02
C HIS A 75 9.04 -1.41 15.02
N ASP A 76 9.03 -1.82 16.29
CA ASP A 76 8.27 -1.13 17.35
C ASP A 76 8.75 0.32 17.51
N ALA A 77 10.07 0.55 17.56
CA ALA A 77 10.62 1.90 17.62
C ALA A 77 10.29 2.76 16.39
N MET A 78 10.18 2.16 15.20
CA MET A 78 9.72 2.85 13.99
C MET A 78 8.24 3.21 14.06
N ALA A 79 7.39 2.31 14.59
CA ALA A 79 5.97 2.57 14.78
C ALA A 79 5.74 3.71 15.77
N ASP A 80 6.47 3.71 16.90
CA ASP A 80 6.43 4.78 17.90
C ASP A 80 6.77 6.16 17.26
N ALA A 81 7.71 6.20 16.32
CA ALA A 81 8.06 7.44 15.62
C ALA A 81 6.96 7.98 14.69
N TYR A 82 6.05 7.13 14.21
CA TYR A 82 4.87 7.57 13.46
C TYR A 82 3.72 8.04 14.36
N GLU A 83 3.67 7.56 15.61
CA GLU A 83 2.61 7.89 16.58
C GLU A 83 2.92 9.15 17.41
N ALA A 84 4.20 9.54 17.52
CA ALA A 84 4.67 10.72 18.27
C ALA A 84 4.27 12.07 17.65
#